data_AF-A0A1B7W358-F1
#
_entry.id   AF-A0A1B7W358-F1
#
_cell.length_a   1.000
_cell.length_b   1.000
_cell.length_c   1.000
_cell.angle_alpha   90.00
_cell.angle_beta   90.00
_cell.angle_gamma   90.00
#
_symmetry.space_group_name_H-M   'P 1'
#
loop_
_entity.id
_entity.type
_entity.pdbx_description
1 polymer ?
#
loop_
_entity_poly.entity_id
_entity_poly.type
_entity_poly.pdbx_seq_one_letter_code
_entity_poly.pdbx_strand_id
1 'polypeptide(L)'
;VLTIIILALLTGNVSYKQITSFCKAEEEKLIEMLSITSKTLPSYSTIRRVMLGINIIDIQSILTSIINNYYSQKSQEDWIAIDGKSLKNTLTDYEEKSQSMLNVVSWFSQETKLII
;
A
#
# COMPACT_ATOMS: atom_id res chain seq x y z
N VAL A 1 -7.74 6.22 12.59
CA VAL A 1 -7.47 6.94 11.32
C VAL A 1 -6.69 6.08 10.33
N LEU A 2 -5.47 5.64 10.67
CA LEU A 2 -4.63 4.85 9.75
C LEU A 2 -5.31 3.56 9.25
N THR A 3 -6.03 2.86 10.12
CA THR A 3 -6.84 1.68 9.74
C THR A 3 -7.86 1.99 8.64
N ILE A 4 -8.57 3.12 8.73
CA ILE A 4 -9.56 3.54 7.73
C ILE A 4 -8.85 3.86 6.40
N ILE A 5 -7.68 4.49 6.46
CA ILE A 5 -6.86 4.76 5.27
C ILE A 5 -6.44 3.45 4.61
N ILE A 6 -5.97 2.46 5.38
CA ILE A 6 -5.57 1.14 4.84
C ILE A 6 -6.76 0.45 4.17
N LEU A 7 -7.95 0.45 4.79
CA LEU A 7 -9.16 -0.13 4.20
C LEU A 7 -9.56 0.57 2.89
N ALA A 8 -9.44 1.89 2.83
CA ALA A 8 -9.67 2.65 1.60
C ALA A 8 -8.67 2.24 0.50
N LEU A 9 -7.39 2.10 0.83
CA LEU A 9 -6.35 1.68 -0.10
C LEU A 9 -6.60 0.26 -0.64
N LEU A 10 -6.99 -0.68 0.23
CA LEU A 10 -7.32 -2.06 -0.14
C LEU A 10 -8.52 -2.17 -1.10
N THR A 11 -9.40 -1.17 -1.09
CA THR A 11 -10.55 -1.07 -2.00
C THR A 11 -10.26 -0.22 -3.25
N GLY A 12 -8.99 0.15 -3.48
CA GLY A 12 -8.56 0.89 -4.67
C GLY A 12 -8.66 2.42 -4.55
N ASN A 13 -8.96 2.96 -3.37
CA ASN A 13 -9.05 4.41 -3.15
C ASN A 13 -7.67 4.99 -2.80
N VAL A 14 -6.87 5.31 -3.83
CA VAL A 14 -5.44 5.64 -3.67
C VAL A 14 -5.12 7.12 -3.43
N SER A 15 -6.02 8.05 -3.80
CA SER A 15 -5.80 9.49 -3.59
C SER A 15 -6.50 10.01 -2.32
N TYR A 16 -6.01 11.12 -1.74
CA TYR A 16 -6.66 11.75 -0.57
C TYR A 16 -8.15 12.05 -0.79
N LYS A 17 -8.51 12.46 -2.01
CA LYS A 17 -9.90 12.74 -2.38
C LYS A 17 -10.72 11.45 -2.39
N GLN A 18 -10.21 10.39 -3.01
CA GLN A 18 -10.87 9.08 -3.03
C GLN A 18 -11.03 8.50 -1.61
N ILE A 19 -9.99 8.56 -0.77
CA ILE A 19 -10.07 8.10 0.62
C ILE A 19 -11.14 8.88 1.39
N THR A 20 -11.21 10.20 1.19
CA THR A 20 -12.25 11.02 1.82
C THR A 20 -13.65 10.65 1.31
N SER A 21 -13.81 10.41 0.01
CA SER A 21 -15.07 9.95 -0.57
C SER A 21 -15.48 8.58 -0.05
N PHE A 22 -14.53 7.64 0.07
CA PHE A 22 -14.73 6.33 0.68
C PHE A 22 -15.24 6.44 2.12
N CYS A 23 -14.62 7.30 2.93
CA CYS A 23 -15.09 7.53 4.31
C CYS A 23 -16.55 8.00 4.34
N LYS A 24 -16.95 8.91 3.43
CA LYS A 24 -18.34 9.38 3.36
C LYS A 24 -19.32 8.32 2.86
N ALA A 25 -18.91 7.54 1.87
CA ALA A 25 -19.77 6.52 1.27
C ALA A 25 -20.04 5.34 2.22
N GLU A 26 -19.05 4.97 3.03
CA GLU A 26 -19.10 3.83 3.94
C GLU A 26 -19.22 4.25 5.42
N GLU A 27 -19.72 5.47 5.69
CA GLU A 27 -19.63 6.10 7.01
C GLU A 27 -20.24 5.26 8.13
N GLU A 28 -21.49 4.85 7.97
CA GLU A 28 -22.22 4.05 8.95
C GLU A 28 -21.52 2.71 9.21
N LYS A 29 -21.15 1.99 8.14
CA LYS A 29 -20.48 0.68 8.25
C LYS A 29 -19.12 0.80 8.94
N LEU A 30 -18.35 1.85 8.64
CA LEU A 30 -17.04 2.07 9.25
C LEU A 30 -17.18 2.43 10.73
N ILE A 31 -18.17 3.24 11.11
CA ILE A 31 -18.44 3.59 12.51
C ILE A 31 -18.84 2.35 13.31
N GLU A 32 -19.73 1.53 12.77
CA GLU A 32 -20.18 0.29 13.40
C GLU A 32 -19.03 -0.72 13.51
N MET A 33 -18.38 -1.06 12.40
CA MET A 33 -17.31 -2.06 12.32
C MET A 33 -16.12 -1.71 13.22
N LEU A 34 -15.74 -0.43 13.31
CA LEU A 34 -14.60 0.02 14.12
C LEU A 34 -15.02 0.52 15.51
N SER A 35 -16.31 0.43 15.86
CA SER A 35 -16.86 0.87 17.14
C SER A 35 -16.44 2.31 17.51
N ILE A 36 -16.55 3.24 16.56
CA ILE A 36 -16.08 4.63 16.71
C ILE A 36 -17.02 5.43 17.61
N THR A 37 -16.51 5.91 18.74
CA THR A 37 -17.29 6.63 19.75
C THR A 37 -17.71 8.03 19.30
N SER A 38 -16.88 8.72 18.53
CA SER A 38 -17.11 10.11 18.11
C SER A 38 -18.16 10.26 17.01
N LYS A 39 -18.73 9.16 16.49
CA LYS A 39 -19.66 9.10 15.34
C LYS A 39 -19.23 9.95 14.13
N THR A 40 -17.93 10.18 13.97
CA THR A 40 -17.38 11.05 12.95
C THR A 40 -16.12 10.43 12.40
N LEU A 41 -16.00 10.44 11.08
CA LEU A 41 -14.83 9.92 10.37
C LEU A 41 -13.78 11.00 10.10
N PRO A 42 -12.54 10.60 9.80
CA PRO A 42 -11.45 11.54 9.55
C PRO A 42 -11.75 12.45 8.35
N SER A 43 -11.60 13.76 8.54
CA SER A 43 -11.71 14.72 7.44
C SER A 43 -10.54 14.59 6.46
N TYR A 44 -10.68 15.18 5.27
CA TYR A 44 -9.58 15.30 4.29
C TYR A 44 -8.30 15.85 4.92
N SER A 45 -8.42 16.90 5.74
CA SER A 45 -7.26 17.52 6.39
C SER A 45 -6.59 16.57 7.39
N THR A 46 -7.37 15.78 8.12
CA THR A 46 -6.87 14.76 9.04
C THR A 46 -6.15 13.65 8.29
N ILE A 47 -6.74 13.13 7.21
CA ILE A 47 -6.13 12.11 6.35
C ILE A 47 -4.80 12.62 5.80
N ARG A 48 -4.79 13.84 5.23
CA ARG A 48 -3.58 14.47 4.68
C ARG A 48 -2.49 14.63 5.74
N ARG A 49 -2.82 15.15 6.93
CA ARG A 49 -1.84 15.33 8.02
C ARG A 49 -1.23 14.01 8.47
N VAL A 50 -2.04 12.96 8.61
CA VAL A 50 -1.54 11.62 8.97
C VAL A 50 -0.61 11.11 7.87
N MET A 51 -1.03 11.14 6.61
CA MET A 51 -0.24 10.65 5.49
C MET A 51 1.10 11.40 5.31
N LEU A 52 1.11 12.72 5.50
CA LEU A 52 2.34 13.51 5.47
C LEU A 52 3.27 13.24 6.66
N GLY A 53 2.72 12.81 7.79
CA GLY A 53 3.49 12.45 8.99
C GLY A 53 4.06 11.03 8.94
N ILE A 54 3.69 10.22 7.94
CA ILE A 54 4.23 8.87 7.77
C ILE A 54 5.62 8.97 7.14
N ASN A 55 6.62 8.46 7.85
CA ASN A 55 7.94 8.22 7.29
C ASN A 55 7.92 6.90 6.51
N ILE A 56 8.28 6.96 5.23
CA ILE A 56 8.24 5.80 4.35
C ILE A 56 9.23 4.70 4.75
N ILE A 57 10.36 5.07 5.37
CA ILE A 57 11.38 4.13 5.83
C ILE A 57 10.82 3.26 6.96
N ASP A 58 10.04 3.86 7.86
CA ASP A 58 9.43 3.14 8.98
C ASP A 58 8.37 2.14 8.49
N ILE A 59 7.57 2.52 7.49
CA ILE A 59 6.60 1.62 6.85
C ILE A 59 7.31 0.45 6.16
N GLN A 60 8.39 0.72 5.42
CA GLN A 60 9.18 -0.32 4.78
C GLN A 60 9.74 -1.31 5.82
N SER A 61 10.31 -0.80 6.91
CA SER A 61 10.83 -1.64 7.99
C SER A 61 9.75 -2.51 8.64
N ILE A 62 8.57 -1.95 8.91
CA ILE A 62 7.43 -2.70 9.48
C ILE A 62 6.97 -3.77 8.50
N LEU A 63 6.82 -3.43 7.22
CA LEU A 63 6.41 -4.37 6.19
C LEU A 63 7.41 -5.52 6.06
N THR A 64 8.70 -5.23 5.96
CA THR A 64 9.76 -6.25 5.91
C THR A 64 9.73 -7.13 7.15
N SER A 65 9.51 -6.56 8.35
CA SER A 65 9.39 -7.35 9.58
C SER A 65 8.17 -8.28 9.56
N ILE A 66 7.02 -7.81 9.05
CA ILE A 66 5.81 -8.63 8.93
C ILE A 66 6.04 -9.77 7.95
N ILE A 67 6.60 -9.48 6.78
CA ILE A 67 6.96 -10.47 5.75
C ILE A 67 7.91 -11.50 6.37
N ASN A 68 9.00 -11.06 6.97
CA ASN A 68 9.97 -11.96 7.58
C ASN A 68 9.30 -12.83 8.64
N ASN A 69 8.49 -12.29 9.55
CA ASN A 69 7.80 -13.09 10.56
C ASN A 69 6.85 -14.13 9.95
N TYR A 70 6.17 -13.79 8.85
CA TYR A 70 5.25 -14.69 8.18
C TYR A 70 5.97 -15.84 7.44
N TYR A 71 7.10 -15.54 6.79
CA TYR A 71 7.87 -16.53 6.01
C TYR A 71 8.93 -17.28 6.83
N SER A 72 9.42 -16.73 7.95
CA SER A 72 10.46 -17.36 8.80
C SER A 72 10.01 -18.67 9.44
N GLN A 73 8.70 -18.91 9.54
CA GLN A 73 8.14 -20.12 10.18
C GLN A 73 7.82 -21.25 9.19
N LYS A 74 7.90 -21.01 7.87
CA LYS A 74 7.67 -22.05 6.88
C LYS A 74 8.99 -22.70 6.50
N SER A 75 9.28 -23.85 7.10
CA SER A 75 10.40 -24.74 6.77
C SER A 75 10.16 -25.50 5.45
N GLN A 76 9.60 -24.85 4.45
CA GLN A 76 9.26 -25.47 3.17
C GLN A 76 9.84 -24.61 2.04
N GLU A 77 10.54 -25.28 1.12
CA GLU A 77 11.02 -24.67 -0.11
C GLU A 77 9.79 -24.24 -0.93
N ASP A 78 9.58 -22.93 -1.02
CA ASP A 78 8.53 -22.36 -1.85
C ASP A 78 9.09 -22.01 -3.23
N TRP A 79 8.35 -22.39 -4.26
CA TRP A 79 8.68 -22.05 -5.64
C TRP A 79 8.23 -20.62 -5.91
N ILE A 80 9.18 -19.70 -6.01
CA ILE A 80 8.91 -18.30 -6.33
C ILE A 80 9.00 -18.08 -7.85
N ALA A 81 7.89 -17.72 -8.47
CA ALA A 81 7.85 -17.25 -9.86
C ALA A 81 8.13 -15.74 -9.89
N ILE A 82 9.10 -15.30 -10.68
CA ILE A 82 9.48 -13.88 -10.77
C ILE A 82 9.06 -13.35 -12.14
N ASP A 83 8.23 -12.31 -12.18
CA ASP A 83 7.89 -11.57 -13.39
C ASP A 83 8.44 -10.14 -13.32
N GLY A 84 9.33 -9.82 -14.26
CA GLY A 84 9.94 -8.50 -14.39
C GLY A 84 9.45 -7.79 -15.65
N LYS A 85 8.79 -6.65 -15.50
CA LYS A 85 8.46 -5.76 -16.61
C LYS A 85 9.36 -4.52 -16.55
N SER A 86 10.08 -4.28 -17.63
CA SER A 86 10.86 -3.05 -17.80
C SER A 86 10.11 -2.09 -18.71
N LEU A 87 9.82 -0.88 -18.23
CA LEU A 87 9.25 0.18 -19.06
C LEU A 87 10.39 0.90 -19.78
N LYS A 88 10.67 0.48 -21.00
CA LYS A 88 11.80 0.98 -21.80
C LYS A 88 11.52 2.28 -22.55
N ASN A 89 10.31 2.88 -22.48
CA ASN A 89 10.04 4.04 -23.32
C ASN A 89 8.89 4.93 -22.82
N THR A 90 9.21 6.15 -22.39
CA THR A 90 8.48 7.40 -22.70
C THR A 90 9.37 8.57 -22.26
N LEU A 91 10.37 8.94 -23.07
CA LEU A 91 11.23 10.10 -22.78
C LEU A 91 11.37 10.95 -24.04
N THR A 92 10.77 12.13 -23.99
CA THR A 92 11.14 13.30 -24.80
C THR A 92 12.12 14.10 -23.95
N ASP A 93 13.33 14.33 -24.48
CA ASP A 93 14.50 14.97 -23.84
C ASP A 93 15.53 14.02 -23.19
N TYR A 94 16.68 13.96 -23.87
CA TYR A 94 17.76 12.96 -23.79
C TYR A 94 18.96 13.41 -22.93
N GLU A 95 18.95 14.62 -22.36
CA GLU A 95 20.18 15.28 -21.88
C GLU A 95 20.52 15.03 -20.39
N GLU A 96 19.73 14.29 -19.62
CA GLU A 96 19.95 14.11 -18.17
C GLU A 96 20.42 12.68 -17.81
N LYS A 97 21.59 12.56 -17.17
CA LYS A 97 22.23 11.31 -16.70
C LYS A 97 21.44 10.54 -15.62
N SER A 98 20.25 11.00 -15.26
CA SER A 98 19.43 10.51 -14.15
C SER A 98 18.26 9.63 -14.58
N GLN A 99 18.16 9.28 -15.87
CA GLN A 99 17.04 8.47 -16.37
C GLN A 99 17.19 7.00 -15.98
N SER A 100 16.67 6.71 -14.79
CA SER A 100 16.62 5.38 -14.19
C SER A 100 15.56 4.55 -14.93
N MET A 101 15.98 3.48 -15.60
CA MET A 101 15.09 2.44 -16.10
C MET A 101 14.13 2.01 -14.99
N LEU A 102 12.82 2.23 -15.16
CA LEU A 102 11.83 1.78 -14.19
C LEU A 102 11.57 0.29 -14.41
N ASN A 103 12.18 -0.52 -13.55
CA ASN A 103 11.96 -1.97 -13.50
C ASN A 103 10.88 -2.25 -12.45
N VAL A 104 9.76 -2.81 -12.88
CA VAL A 104 8.75 -3.36 -11.98
C VAL A 104 9.01 -4.87 -11.91
N VAL A 105 9.31 -5.37 -10.73
CA VAL A 105 9.51 -6.81 -10.48
C VAL A 105 8.44 -7.27 -9.49
N SER A 106 7.77 -8.37 -9.81
CA SER A 106 6.79 -9.02 -8.95
C SER A 106 7.27 -10.44 -8.63
N TRP A 107 7.26 -10.84 -7.36
CA TRP A 107 7.58 -12.21 -6.96
C TRP A 107 6.30 -12.90 -6.55
N PHE A 108 6.02 -14.09 -7.07
CA PHE A 108 4.79 -14.83 -6.79
C PHE A 108 5.11 -16.16 -6.12
N SER A 109 4.64 -16.32 -4.90
CA SER A 109 4.77 -17.55 -4.12
C SER A 109 3.76 -18.60 -4.62
N GLN A 110 4.24 -19.77 -5.04
CA GLN A 110 3.36 -20.85 -5.45
C GLN A 110 2.65 -21.50 -4.26
N GLU A 111 3.28 -21.53 -3.10
CA GLU A 111 2.69 -22.12 -1.89
C GLU A 111 1.58 -21.22 -1.30
N THR A 112 1.84 -19.93 -1.14
CA THR A 112 0.90 -18.99 -0.51
C THR A 112 -0.07 -18.33 -1.49
N LYS A 113 0.21 -18.39 -2.80
CA LYS A 113 -0.51 -17.70 -3.87
C LYS A 113 -0.51 -16.17 -3.73
N LEU A 114 0.47 -15.62 -3.02
CA LEU A 114 0.64 -14.18 -2.82
C LEU A 114 1.72 -13.59 -3.72
N ILE A 115 1.56 -12.31 -4.08
CA ILE A 115 2.61 -11.50 -4.67
C ILE A 115 3.40 -10.84 -3.53
N ILE A 116 4.73 -10.95 -3.60
CA ILE A 116 5.74 -10.44 -2.68
C ILE A 116 6.49 -9.29 -3.36
#